data_AF-A0A967MM89-F1
#
_entry.id   AF-A0A967MM89-F1
#
_cell.length_a   1.000
_cell.length_b   1.000
_cell.length_c   1.000
_cell.angle_alpha   90.00
_cell.angle_beta   90.00
_cell.angle_gamma   90.00
#
_symmetry.space_group_name_H-M   'P 1'
#
loop_
_entity.id
_entity.type
_entity.pdbx_description
1 polymer ?
#
loop_
_entity_poly.entity_id
_entity_poly.type
_entity_poly.pdbx_seq_one_letter_code
_entity_poly.pdbx_strand_id
1 'polypeptide(L)'
;TGRRSPVMEALLEALDRGKEVSVFVELKARFDEESNIHWTHRLKEAGARVVYGVVGYKTHAKTALVIRREAAGIRRYVHIGTGNYNAVTSRFYTDLGLMSADPDLGADLNDFFNELTGGAGPPEKRFRRLLV
;
A
#
# COMPACT_ATOMS: atom_id res chain seq x y z
N THR A 1 4.14 1.11 -12.77
CA THR A 1 4.56 2.34 -13.46
C THR A 1 4.14 2.27 -14.90
N GLY A 2 3.38 3.28 -15.31
CA GLY A 2 2.66 3.35 -16.58
C GLY A 2 1.73 4.54 -16.50
N ARG A 3 1.60 5.32 -17.58
CA ARG A 3 0.78 6.55 -17.63
C ARG A 3 -0.68 6.36 -17.18
N ARG A 4 -1.16 5.12 -17.09
CA ARG A 4 -2.43 4.71 -16.48
C ARG A 4 -2.16 3.54 -15.53
N SER A 5 -2.36 3.76 -14.24
CA SER A 5 -2.21 2.72 -13.21
C SER A 5 -3.61 2.38 -12.68
N PRO A 6 -4.16 1.19 -12.99
CA PRO A 6 -5.49 0.81 -12.54
C PRO A 6 -5.64 0.87 -11.01
N VAL A 7 -4.56 0.60 -10.27
CA VAL A 7 -4.55 0.73 -8.81
C VAL A 7 -4.71 2.18 -8.39
N MET A 8 -4.00 3.12 -9.02
CA MET A 8 -4.13 4.54 -8.66
C MET A 8 -5.50 5.10 -9.04
N GLU A 9 -6.07 4.67 -10.17
CA GLU A 9 -7.42 5.03 -10.58
C GLU A 9 -8.47 4.52 -9.59
N ALA A 10 -8.34 3.27 -9.13
CA ALA A 10 -9.23 2.71 -8.11
C ALA A 10 -9.14 3.44 -6.76
N LEU A 11 -7.95 3.92 -6.38
CA LEU A 11 -7.77 4.71 -5.16
C LEU A 11 -8.41 6.10 -5.27
N LEU A 12 -8.31 6.75 -6.43
CA LEU A 12 -9.00 8.00 -6.71
C LEU A 12 -10.53 7.82 -6.67
N GLU A 13 -11.05 6.76 -7.29
CA GLU A 13 -12.47 6.45 -7.22
C GLU A 13 -12.94 6.18 -5.78
N ALA A 14 -12.10 5.54 -4.96
CA ALA A 14 -12.40 5.34 -3.55
C ALA A 14 -12.50 6.69 -2.79
N LEU A 15 -11.59 7.63 -3.06
CA LEU A 15 -11.64 8.99 -2.51
C LEU A 15 -12.90 9.73 -2.93
N ASP A 16 -13.26 9.69 -4.23
CA ASP A 16 -14.48 10.29 -4.76
C ASP A 16 -15.75 9.73 -4.09
N ARG A 17 -15.70 8.46 -3.67
CA ARG A 17 -16.77 7.78 -2.91
C ARG A 17 -16.70 8.03 -1.40
N GLY A 18 -15.89 8.98 -0.94
CA GLY A 18 -15.75 9.37 0.45
C GLY A 18 -15.06 8.32 1.32
N LYS A 19 -14.19 7.47 0.76
CA LYS A 19 -13.39 6.53 1.54
C LYS A 19 -12.11 7.20 1.99
N GLU A 20 -11.66 6.85 3.19
CA GLU A 20 -10.33 7.22 3.66
C GLU A 20 -9.28 6.38 2.93
N VAL A 21 -8.31 7.05 2.32
CA VAL A 21 -7.23 6.39 1.57
C VAL A 21 -5.88 6.92 2.07
N SER A 22 -5.01 5.98 2.45
CA SER A 22 -3.61 6.25 2.78
C SER A 22 -2.69 5.48 1.84
N VAL A 23 -1.64 6.14 1.34
CA VAL A 23 -0.68 5.55 0.40
C VAL A 23 0.74 5.83 0.87
N PHE A 24 1.56 4.78 0.90
CA PHE A 24 2.99 4.89 1.14
C PHE A 24 3.75 4.90 -0.19
N VAL A 25 4.60 5.90 -0.42
CA VAL A 25 5.36 6.07 -1.65
C VAL A 25 6.85 6.19 -1.34
N GLU A 26 7.66 5.33 -1.96
CA GLU A 26 9.11 5.43 -1.86
C GLU A 26 9.66 6.42 -2.90
N LEU A 27 10.30 7.49 -2.43
CA LEU A 27 10.83 8.57 -3.28
C LEU A 27 12.09 8.17 -4.07
N LYS A 28 12.86 7.17 -3.62
CA LYS A 28 14.20 6.86 -4.14
C LYS A 28 14.26 5.82 -5.26
N ALA A 29 13.13 5.49 -5.90
CA ALA A 29 13.13 4.54 -7.01
C ALA A 29 13.69 5.20 -8.29
N ARG A 30 15.02 5.16 -8.45
CA ARG A 30 15.87 5.81 -9.48
C ARG A 30 15.41 5.75 -10.96
N PHE A 31 14.35 5.01 -11.29
CA PHE A 31 13.88 4.80 -12.67
C PHE A 31 12.43 5.26 -12.92
N ASP A 32 11.65 5.59 -11.87
CA ASP A 32 10.19 5.84 -11.95
C ASP A 32 9.74 7.13 -11.22
N GLU A 33 10.69 8.01 -10.88
CA GLU A 33 10.47 9.18 -10.02
C GLU A 33 9.36 10.11 -10.54
N GLU A 34 9.36 10.47 -11.83
CA GLU A 34 8.35 11.39 -12.39
C GLU A 34 6.92 10.83 -12.30
N SER A 35 6.74 9.54 -12.59
CA SER A 35 5.41 8.91 -12.53
C SER A 35 4.91 8.81 -11.09
N ASN A 36 5.79 8.51 -10.13
CA ASN A 36 5.43 8.43 -8.72
C ASN A 36 5.11 9.81 -8.15
N ILE A 37 5.87 10.84 -8.54
CA ILE A 37 5.60 12.24 -8.18
C ILE A 37 4.23 12.64 -8.73
N HIS A 38 3.94 12.40 -10.01
CA HIS A 38 2.66 12.75 -10.62
C HIS A 38 1.47 12.11 -9.89
N TRP A 39 1.50 10.80 -9.65
CA TRP A 39 0.42 10.12 -8.92
C TRP A 39 0.29 10.59 -7.48
N THR A 40 1.42 10.86 -6.81
CA THR A 40 1.42 11.40 -5.46
C THR A 40 0.71 12.75 -5.41
N HIS A 41 0.99 13.66 -6.35
CA HIS A 41 0.30 14.94 -6.42
C HIS A 41 -1.20 14.77 -6.61
N ARG A 42 -1.62 13.96 -7.58
CA ARG A 42 -3.05 13.71 -7.84
C ARG A 42 -3.78 13.12 -6.64
N LEU A 43 -3.16 12.15 -5.96
CA LEU A 43 -3.74 11.53 -4.77
C LEU A 43 -3.85 12.52 -3.61
N LYS A 44 -2.83 13.36 -3.38
CA LYS A 44 -2.87 14.40 -2.35
C LYS A 44 -3.95 15.44 -2.64
N GLU A 45 -4.07 15.89 -3.90
CA GLU A 45 -5.11 16.84 -4.33
C GLU A 45 -6.53 16.25 -4.15
N ALA A 46 -6.69 14.95 -4.36
CA ALA A 46 -7.94 14.23 -4.13
C ALA A 46 -8.21 13.90 -2.64
N GLY A 47 -7.31 14.28 -1.72
CA GLY A 47 -7.51 14.13 -0.27
C GLY A 47 -6.91 12.86 0.35
N ALA A 48 -6.11 12.09 -0.38
CA ALA A 48 -5.40 10.95 0.20
C ALA A 48 -4.30 11.39 1.18
N ARG A 49 -4.12 10.61 2.25
CA ARG A 49 -2.93 10.72 3.10
C ARG A 49 -1.74 10.05 2.40
N VAL A 50 -0.87 10.84 1.78
CA VAL A 50 0.37 10.31 1.19
C VAL A 50 1.53 10.44 2.18
N VAL A 51 2.16 9.30 2.48
CA VAL A 51 3.34 9.19 3.33
C VAL A 51 4.54 8.79 2.48
N TYR A 52 5.66 9.48 2.67
CA TYR A 52 6.90 9.18 1.98
C TYR A 52 7.78 8.28 2.84
N GLY A 53 8.56 7.40 2.20
CA GLY A 53 9.40 6.44 2.92
C GLY A 53 10.44 7.02 3.87
N VAL A 54 10.86 6.20 4.83
CA VAL A 54 11.86 6.56 5.85
C VAL A 54 13.21 6.78 5.21
N VAL A 55 13.85 7.92 5.51
CA VAL A 55 15.16 8.26 4.97
C VAL A 55 16.19 7.21 5.37
N GLY A 56 16.82 6.58 4.37
CA GLY A 56 17.87 5.57 4.58
C GLY A 56 17.38 4.12 4.48
N TYR A 57 16.07 3.88 4.46
CA TYR A 57 15.49 2.55 4.33
C TYR A 57 14.70 2.43 3.01
N LYS A 58 14.74 1.23 2.43
CA LYS A 58 13.91 0.88 1.27
C LYS A 58 12.77 -0.01 1.72
N THR A 59 11.55 0.26 1.23
CA THR A 59 10.39 -0.57 1.53
C THR A 59 10.14 -1.51 0.36
N HIS A 60 10.54 -2.78 0.52
CA HIS A 60 10.31 -3.78 -0.52
C HIS A 60 8.95 -4.49 -0.40
N ALA A 61 8.13 -4.15 0.59
CA ALA A 61 6.80 -4.74 0.79
C ALA A 61 5.81 -4.27 -0.29
N LYS A 62 5.11 -5.21 -0.92
CA LYS A 62 4.04 -4.92 -1.90
C LYS A 62 2.74 -5.43 -1.33
N THR A 63 2.08 -4.58 -0.57
CA THR A 63 0.91 -4.95 0.21
C THR A 63 -0.23 -3.97 0.01
N ALA A 64 -1.46 -4.40 0.26
CA ALA A 64 -2.64 -3.55 0.29
C ALA A 64 -3.58 -4.03 1.37
N LEU A 65 -4.28 -3.10 2.01
CA LEU A 65 -5.21 -3.35 3.10
C LEU A 65 -6.52 -2.61 2.84
N VAL A 66 -7.64 -3.34 2.86
CA VAL A 66 -8.99 -2.78 2.84
C VAL A 66 -9.66 -3.10 4.17
N ILE A 67 -10.09 -2.05 4.88
CA ILE A 67 -10.84 -2.16 6.12
C ILE A 67 -12.30 -1.84 5.82
N ARG A 68 -13.19 -2.77 6.13
CA ARG A 68 -14.63 -2.65 5.85
C ARG A 68 -15.45 -2.92 7.10
N ARG A 69 -16.50 -2.12 7.31
CA ARG A 69 -17.54 -2.43 8.29
C ARG A 69 -18.56 -3.40 7.66
N GLU A 70 -18.75 -4.53 8.32
CA GLU A 70 -19.72 -5.57 7.95
C GLU A 70 -20.68 -5.84 9.12
N ALA A 71 -21.70 -6.67 8.89
CA ALA A 71 -22.71 -6.97 9.91
C ALA A 71 -22.10 -7.56 11.21
N ALA A 72 -21.06 -8.38 11.07
CA ALA A 72 -20.35 -8.99 12.19
C ALA A 72 -19.25 -8.10 12.81
N GLY A 73 -19.07 -6.87 12.31
CA GLY A 73 -18.06 -5.93 12.79
C GLY A 73 -17.05 -5.50 11.70
N ILE A 74 -15.86 -5.08 12.14
CA ILE A 74 -14.80 -4.63 11.21
C ILE A 74 -14.08 -5.85 10.64
N ARG A 75 -14.04 -5.94 9.31
CA ARG A 75 -13.27 -6.94 8.55
C ARG A 75 -12.11 -6.29 7.83
N ARG A 76 -10.99 -7.01 7.73
CA ARG A 76 -9.78 -6.61 7.00
C ARG A 76 -9.54 -7.60 5.87
N TYR A 77 -9.26 -7.06 4.69
CA TYR A 77 -8.87 -7.81 3.51
C TYR A 77 -7.48 -7.35 3.11
N VAL A 78 -6.58 -8.31 2.93
CA VAL A 78 -5.18 -8.05 2.61
C VAL A 78 -4.83 -8.62 1.26
N HIS A 79 -3.94 -7.90 0.57
CA HIS A 79 -3.13 -8.44 -0.51
C HIS A 79 -1.66 -8.35 -0.10
N ILE A 80 -0.89 -9.43 -0.30
CA ILE A 80 0.55 -9.49 -0.06
C ILE A 80 1.19 -10.11 -1.30
N GLY A 81 2.01 -9.33 -2.01
CA GLY A 81 2.66 -9.73 -3.24
C GLY A 81 4.18 -9.76 -3.15
N THR A 82 4.81 -10.61 -3.96
CA THR A 82 6.27 -10.58 -4.21
C THR A 82 6.63 -9.51 -5.25
N GLY A 83 5.70 -9.22 -6.16
CA GLY A 83 5.85 -8.28 -7.27
C GLY A 83 5.13 -6.95 -7.06
N ASN A 84 5.56 -5.93 -7.79
CA ASN A 84 4.94 -4.60 -7.74
C ASN A 84 3.62 -4.53 -8.52
N TYR A 85 2.83 -3.49 -8.26
CA TYR A 85 1.51 -3.27 -8.87
C TYR A 85 1.58 -2.74 -10.32
N ASN A 86 2.59 -3.13 -11.10
CA ASN A 86 2.72 -2.72 -12.49
C ASN A 86 2.13 -3.78 -13.42
N ALA A 87 0.96 -3.48 -13.98
CA ALA A 87 0.23 -4.36 -14.90
C ALA A 87 0.97 -4.69 -16.21
N VAL A 88 1.98 -3.89 -16.59
CA VAL A 88 2.82 -4.16 -17.76
C VAL A 88 3.86 -5.21 -17.39
N THR A 89 4.62 -4.98 -16.32
CA THR A 89 5.70 -5.88 -15.92
C THR A 89 5.18 -7.20 -15.36
N SER A 90 3.98 -7.24 -14.79
CA SER A 90 3.34 -8.48 -14.32
C SER A 90 3.11 -9.53 -15.41
N ARG A 91 3.25 -9.17 -16.69
CA ARG A 91 3.19 -10.10 -17.83
C ARG A 91 4.51 -10.79 -18.11
N PHE A 92 5.61 -10.23 -17.61
CA PHE A 92 6.98 -10.67 -17.91
C PHE A 92 7.67 -11.29 -16.69
N TYR A 93 7.25 -10.90 -15.48
CA TYR A 93 7.78 -11.43 -14.24
C TYR A 93 6.83 -12.44 -13.61
N THR A 94 7.39 -13.48 -13.01
CA THR A 94 6.66 -14.44 -12.19
C THR A 94 6.63 -13.95 -10.76
N ASP A 95 5.43 -13.69 -10.25
CA ASP A 95 5.21 -13.22 -8.89
C ASP A 95 4.05 -13.99 -8.24
N LEU A 96 4.06 -14.04 -6.91
CA LEU A 96 2.96 -14.58 -6.11
C LEU A 96 2.20 -13.43 -5.46
N GLY A 97 0.87 -13.58 -5.39
CA GLY A 97 -0.03 -12.67 -4.68
C GLY A 97 -0.97 -13.46 -3.78
N LEU A 98 -0.89 -13.23 -2.48
CA LEU A 98 -1.83 -13.77 -1.50
C LEU A 98 -2.94 -12.76 -1.26
N MET A 99 -4.19 -13.14 -1.55
CA MET A 99 -5.37 -12.43 -1.07
C MET A 99 -5.95 -13.20 0.13
N SER A 100 -6.20 -12.50 1.24
CA SER A 100 -6.69 -13.14 2.45
C SER A 100 -7.59 -12.21 3.26
N ALA A 101 -8.47 -12.81 4.06
CA ALA A 101 -9.24 -12.12 5.10
C ALA A 101 -8.94 -12.73 6.48
N ASP A 102 -7.79 -13.40 6.63
CA ASP A 102 -7.31 -13.95 7.90
C ASP A 102 -7.14 -12.82 8.94
N PRO A 103 -7.72 -12.97 10.15
CA PRO A 103 -7.67 -11.91 11.17
C PRO A 103 -6.26 -11.54 11.63
N ASP A 104 -5.35 -12.49 11.73
CA ASP A 104 -3.98 -12.25 12.20
C ASP A 104 -3.17 -11.52 11.14
N LEU A 105 -3.26 -11.94 9.87
CA LEU A 105 -2.64 -11.25 8.75
C LEU A 105 -3.20 -9.83 8.58
N GLY A 106 -4.51 -9.67 8.72
CA GLY A 106 -5.16 -8.36 8.68
C GLY A 106 -4.68 -7.44 9.80
N ALA A 107 -4.52 -7.96 11.01
CA ALA A 107 -4.02 -7.21 12.15
C ALA A 107 -2.55 -6.83 11.97
N ASP A 108 -1.70 -7.76 11.51
CA ASP A 108 -0.28 -7.50 11.26
C ASP A 108 -0.08 -6.41 10.21
N LEU A 109 -0.83 -6.49 9.10
CA LEU A 109 -0.68 -5.51 8.03
C LEU A 109 -1.20 -4.13 8.45
N ASN A 110 -2.24 -4.09 9.29
CA ASN A 110 -2.71 -2.85 9.91
C ASN A 110 -1.65 -2.23 10.82
N ASP A 111 -1.00 -3.05 11.66
CA ASP A 111 0.11 -2.62 12.51
C ASP A 111 1.28 -2.07 11.66
N PHE A 112 1.63 -2.76 10.57
CA PHE A 112 2.67 -2.34 9.63
C PHE A 112 2.36 -0.98 8.99
N PHE A 113 1.15 -0.75 8.49
CA PHE A 113 0.76 0.55 7.94
C PHE A 113 0.77 1.66 9.01
N ASN A 114 0.39 1.35 10.25
CA ASN A 114 0.45 2.32 11.35
C ASN A 114 1.90 2.74 11.68
N GLU A 115 2.83 1.79 11.68
CA GLU A 115 4.25 2.11 11.90
C GLU A 115 4.83 2.95 10.76
N LEU A 116 4.52 2.60 9.51
CA LEU A 116 4.97 3.39 8.35
C LEU A 116 4.41 4.82 8.33
N THR A 117 3.21 5.05 8.89
CA THR A 117 2.51 6.33 8.82
C THR A 117 2.64 7.19 10.09
N GLY A 118 3.10 6.62 11.20
CA GLY A 118 3.19 7.30 12.50
C GLY A 118 4.47 7.03 13.32
N GLY A 119 5.36 6.14 12.89
CA GLY A 119 6.64 5.87 13.57
C GLY A 119 7.75 6.84 13.15
N ALA A 120 8.55 7.29 14.12
CA ALA A 120 9.76 8.10 13.89
C ALA A 120 11.05 7.26 13.77
N GLY A 121 10.94 5.93 13.85
CA GLY A 121 12.06 4.99 13.88
C GLY A 121 11.70 3.64 13.23
N PRO A 122 12.65 2.68 13.18
CA PRO A 122 12.43 1.37 12.59
C PRO A 122 11.30 0.60 13.30
N PRO A 123 10.58 -0.30 12.59
CA PRO A 123 9.60 -1.22 13.19
C PRO A 123 10.17 -1.97 14.39
N GLU A 124 9.55 -1.84 15.57
CA GLU A 124 9.93 -2.61 16.76
C GLU A 124 8.90 -3.70 17.10
N LYS A 125 7.73 -3.70 16.46
CA LYS A 125 6.70 -4.72 16.70
C LYS A 125 7.12 -6.08 16.16
N ARG A 126 6.88 -7.10 16.98
CA ARG A 126 6.82 -8.49 16.52
C ARG A 126 5.46 -8.75 15.88
N PHE A 127 5.47 -9.19 14.64
CA PHE A 127 4.29 -9.58 13.89
C PHE A 127 3.91 -11.04 14.17
N ARG A 128 2.63 -11.38 14.00
CA ARG A 128 2.04 -12.70 14.32
C ARG A 128 2.33 -13.72 13.22
N ARG A 129 2.29 -13.27 11.97
CA ARG A 129 2.35 -14.04 10.72
C ARG A 129 3.28 -13.40 9.70
N LEU A 130 3.35 -12.06 9.63
CA LEU A 130 4.27 -11.38 8.72
C LEU A 130 5.71 -11.56 9.19
N LEU A 131 6.61 -11.84 8.25
CA LEU A 131 8.05 -11.75 8.46
C LEU A 131 8.49 -10.45 7.79
N VAL A 132 8.95 -9.49 8.60
CA VAL A 132 9.27 -8.12 8.18
C VAL A 132 10.69 -7.79 8.59
#